data_AF-A0A2J8J082-F1
#
_entry.id   AF-A0A2J8J082-F1
#
_cell.length_a   1.000
_cell.length_b   1.000
_cell.length_c   1.000
_cell.angle_alpha   90.00
_cell.angle_beta   90.00
_cell.angle_gamma   90.00
#
_symmetry.space_group_name_H-M   'P 1'
#
loop_
_entity.id
_entity.type
_entity.pdbx_description
1 polymer ?
#
loop_
_entity_poly.entity_id
_entity_poly.type
_entity_poly.pdbx_seq_one_letter_code
_entity_poly.pdbx_strand_id
1 'polypeptide(L)'
;MDKEKDGIPISSLREITLLLRLRHPNIVELKEVVVGNHLESIFLVMGYCEQDLASLLENMPTPFSEAQVKCIVLQVLRGLQYLHRNFIIHRDLKVSNLLMTDKGCVKTADFGLARAYGVPVKPMTPKVVTLWYRAPELLLGTTTQTTSIDMWAVGCILAELLAHRPLLPGTSEIHQIDLIVQLLGTPSENIWPGFSKLPLVGQYSLRKQPYNNLKHKFPWLSEAGLRLLHFLFMYDPKKRATAGDCLESSYFKEKPLRLPISGVCEGCREPG
;
A
#
# COMPACT_ATOMS: atom_id res chain seq x y z
N MET A 1 9.89 43.22 10.29
CA MET A 1 10.87 42.63 9.36
C MET A 1 11.12 41.21 9.83
N ASP A 2 10.15 40.34 9.57
CA ASP A 2 10.26 38.92 9.85
C ASP A 2 10.81 38.26 8.60
N LYS A 3 12.01 37.69 8.71
CA LYS A 3 12.60 36.85 7.65
C LYS A 3 11.78 35.57 7.58
N GLU A 4 10.84 35.52 6.64
CA GLU A 4 10.22 34.28 6.19
C GLU A 4 11.33 33.32 5.75
N LYS A 5 11.37 32.15 6.40
CA LYS A 5 12.28 31.06 6.08
C LYS A 5 11.73 30.34 4.85
N ASP A 6 11.82 30.99 3.70
CA ASP A 6 11.32 30.48 2.43
C ASP A 6 12.37 29.63 1.72
N GLY A 7 12.04 28.35 1.58
CA GLY A 7 12.83 27.37 0.84
C GLY A 7 12.21 25.97 0.95
N ILE A 8 12.50 25.14 -0.04
CA ILE A 8 12.15 23.71 -0.02
C ILE A 8 12.73 23.11 1.27
N PRO A 9 11.93 22.44 2.11
CA PRO A 9 12.46 21.78 3.29
C PRO A 9 13.61 20.85 2.90
N ILE A 10 14.75 20.92 3.61
CA ILE A 10 15.93 20.07 3.33
C ILE A 10 15.55 18.58 3.32
N SER A 11 14.52 18.19 4.09
CA SER A 11 13.94 16.85 4.05
C SER A 11 13.37 16.48 2.67
N SER A 12 12.67 17.40 2.02
CA SER A 12 12.07 17.18 0.70
C SER A 12 13.14 17.06 -0.40
N LEU A 13 14.24 17.81 -0.32
CA LEU A 13 15.39 17.63 -1.23
C LEU A 13 16.09 16.27 -1.04
N ARG A 14 16.21 15.79 0.20
CA ARG A 14 16.75 14.45 0.48
C ARG A 14 15.83 13.35 -0.06
N GLU A 15 14.52 13.48 0.13
CA GLU A 15 13.52 12.57 -0.40
C GLU A 15 13.58 12.53 -1.94
N ILE A 16 13.59 13.68 -2.61
CA ILE A 16 13.76 13.79 -4.07
C ILE A 16 15.06 13.15 -4.55
N THR A 17 16.18 13.38 -3.85
CA THR A 17 17.48 12.79 -4.22
C THR A 17 17.47 11.27 -4.07
N LEU A 18 16.78 10.72 -3.07
CA LEU A 18 16.57 9.29 -2.94
C LEU A 18 15.72 8.74 -4.09
N LEU A 19 14.62 9.42 -4.44
CA LEU A 19 13.74 9.04 -5.53
C LEU A 19 14.46 9.01 -6.90
N LEU A 20 15.34 9.98 -7.17
CA LEU A 20 16.17 10.02 -8.39
C LEU A 20 17.09 8.79 -8.53
N ARG A 21 17.44 8.14 -7.42
CA ARG A 21 18.30 6.95 -7.40
C ARG A 21 17.51 5.65 -7.52
N LEU A 22 16.17 5.70 -7.44
CA LEU A 22 15.37 4.48 -7.52
C LEU A 22 15.28 3.99 -8.96
N ARG A 23 15.71 2.76 -9.17
CA ARG A 23 15.69 2.09 -10.47
C ARG A 23 15.13 0.68 -10.30
N HIS A 24 13.86 0.50 -10.64
CA HIS A 24 13.19 -0.79 -10.55
C HIS A 24 12.02 -0.85 -11.55
N PRO A 25 11.77 -1.99 -12.23
CA PRO A 25 10.70 -2.11 -13.23
C PRO A 25 9.32 -1.78 -12.67
N ASN A 26 9.05 -2.11 -11.40
CA ASN A 26 7.77 -1.88 -10.74
C ASN A 26 7.68 -0.58 -9.92
N ILE A 27 8.63 0.34 -10.10
CA ILE A 27 8.61 1.68 -9.49
C ILE A 27 8.57 2.71 -10.62
N VAL A 28 7.77 3.77 -10.47
CA VAL A 28 7.80 4.89 -11.41
C VAL A 28 9.15 5.58 -11.31
N GLU A 29 9.80 5.78 -12.46
CA GLU A 29 11.11 6.42 -12.51
C GLU A 29 10.94 7.93 -12.48
N LEU A 30 11.56 8.59 -11.50
CA LEU A 30 11.80 10.03 -11.55
C LEU A 30 13.02 10.29 -12.43
N LYS A 31 12.80 10.89 -13.60
CA LYS A 31 13.84 11.18 -14.59
C LYS A 31 14.59 12.45 -14.26
N GLU A 32 13.85 13.52 -13.95
CA GLU A 32 14.41 14.84 -13.73
C GLU A 32 13.51 15.66 -12.79
N VAL A 33 14.11 16.64 -12.12
CA VAL A 33 13.43 17.65 -11.32
C VAL A 33 13.69 19.00 -11.98
N VAL A 34 12.64 19.63 -12.48
CA VAL A 34 12.73 20.94 -13.15
C VAL A 34 12.22 22.00 -12.19
N VAL A 35 12.97 23.09 -12.05
CA VAL A 35 12.59 24.24 -11.24
C VAL A 35 12.26 25.40 -12.16
N GLY A 36 11.06 25.94 -12.03
CA GLY A 36 10.60 27.10 -12.78
C GLY A 36 11.20 28.41 -12.26
N ASN A 37 10.78 29.52 -12.86
CA ASN A 37 11.30 30.86 -12.55
C ASN A 37 10.95 31.35 -11.13
N HIS A 38 10.05 30.66 -10.42
CA HIS A 38 9.68 30.94 -9.04
C HIS A 38 10.12 29.78 -8.14
N LEU A 39 10.59 30.09 -6.92
CA LEU A 39 11.10 29.10 -5.95
C LEU A 39 10.06 28.04 -5.53
N GLU A 40 8.78 28.28 -5.79
CA GLU A 40 7.66 27.36 -5.50
C GLU A 40 7.29 26.45 -6.69
N SER A 41 7.86 26.70 -7.87
CA SER A 41 7.50 25.97 -9.10
C SER A 41 8.44 24.78 -9.32
N ILE A 42 8.20 23.67 -8.64
CA ILE A 42 8.94 22.42 -8.84
C ILE A 42 8.10 21.45 -9.66
N PHE A 43 8.68 20.92 -10.72
CA PHE A 43 8.07 19.94 -11.60
C PHE A 43 8.88 18.64 -11.56
N LEU A 44 8.18 17.51 -11.39
CA LEU A 44 8.78 16.18 -11.37
C LEU A 44 8.52 15.50 -12.72
N VAL A 45 9.58 15.29 -13.50
CA VAL A 45 9.51 14.60 -14.79
C VAL A 45 9.60 13.10 -14.53
N MET A 46 8.51 12.37 -14.75
CA MET A 46 8.40 10.95 -14.44
C MET A 46 8.21 10.10 -15.71
N GLY A 47 8.44 8.79 -15.58
CA GLY A 47 8.06 7.82 -16.61
C GLY A 47 6.55 7.83 -16.87
N TYR A 48 6.16 7.96 -18.13
CA TYR A 48 4.75 7.91 -18.54
C TYR A 48 4.17 6.50 -18.35
N CYS A 49 2.95 6.45 -17.85
CA CYS A 49 2.11 5.26 -17.79
C CYS A 49 0.72 5.66 -18.29
N GLU A 50 0.02 4.74 -18.93
CA GLU A 50 -1.21 4.99 -19.65
C GLU A 50 -2.35 5.36 -18.70
N GLN A 51 -2.51 4.59 -17.62
CA GLN A 51 -3.60 4.76 -16.66
C GLN A 51 -3.20 4.28 -15.25
N ASP A 52 -3.92 4.77 -14.23
CA ASP A 52 -3.88 4.18 -12.90
C ASP A 52 -4.91 3.04 -12.75
N LEU A 53 -4.69 2.14 -11.78
CA LEU A 53 -5.57 0.99 -11.57
C LEU A 53 -6.97 1.37 -11.10
N ALA A 54 -7.18 2.52 -10.44
CA ALA A 54 -8.51 2.95 -10.02
C ALA A 54 -9.36 3.30 -11.26
N SER A 55 -8.82 4.18 -12.11
CA SER A 55 -9.44 4.55 -13.38
C SER A 55 -9.69 3.33 -14.27
N LEU A 56 -8.75 2.39 -14.29
CA LEU A 56 -8.90 1.18 -15.06
C LEU A 56 -10.05 0.33 -14.51
N LEU A 57 -10.09 0.04 -13.20
CA LEU A 57 -11.17 -0.73 -12.54
C LEU A 57 -12.58 -0.14 -12.78
N GLU A 58 -12.71 1.18 -12.86
CA GLU A 58 -13.99 1.86 -13.12
C GLU A 58 -14.46 1.72 -14.58
N ASN A 59 -13.52 1.66 -15.53
CA ASN A 59 -13.81 1.69 -16.96
C ASN A 59 -13.78 0.31 -17.63
N MET A 60 -13.31 -0.75 -16.96
CA MET A 60 -13.26 -2.08 -17.56
C MET A 60 -14.67 -2.70 -17.70
N PRO A 61 -15.01 -3.29 -18.86
CA PRO A 61 -16.26 -4.03 -19.01
C PRO A 61 -16.28 -5.32 -18.19
N THR A 62 -15.11 -5.91 -17.94
CA THR A 62 -14.96 -7.11 -17.11
C THR A 62 -13.88 -6.89 -16.05
N PRO A 63 -14.12 -7.28 -14.79
CA PRO A 63 -13.10 -7.20 -13.76
C PRO A 63 -11.89 -8.10 -14.04
N PHE A 64 -10.78 -7.85 -13.34
CA PHE A 64 -9.59 -8.70 -13.44
C PHE A 64 -9.88 -10.13 -12.98
N SER A 65 -9.45 -11.10 -13.79
CA SER A 65 -9.39 -12.50 -13.35
C SER A 65 -8.40 -12.68 -12.19
N GLU A 66 -8.60 -13.70 -11.35
CA GLU A 66 -7.67 -14.01 -10.25
C GLU A 66 -6.21 -14.14 -10.73
N ALA A 67 -6.00 -14.71 -11.92
CA ALA A 67 -4.69 -14.81 -12.55
C ALA A 67 -4.03 -13.45 -12.84
N GLN A 68 -4.81 -12.48 -13.29
CA GLN A 68 -4.35 -11.10 -13.50
C GLN A 68 -4.14 -10.39 -12.15
N VAL A 69 -5.00 -10.63 -11.16
CA VAL A 69 -4.81 -10.10 -9.80
C VAL A 69 -3.50 -10.60 -9.19
N LYS A 70 -3.19 -11.89 -9.31
CA LYS A 70 -1.90 -12.48 -8.89
C LYS A 70 -0.73 -11.79 -9.58
N CYS A 71 -0.84 -11.53 -10.88
CA CYS A 71 0.16 -10.81 -11.66
C CYS A 71 0.39 -9.38 -11.15
N ILE A 72 -0.68 -8.61 -10.93
CA ILE A 72 -0.61 -7.24 -10.40
C ILE A 72 0.05 -7.23 -9.01
N VAL A 73 -0.43 -8.06 -8.09
CA VAL A 73 0.03 -8.06 -6.70
C VAL A 73 1.49 -8.51 -6.60
N LEU A 74 1.94 -9.45 -7.44
CA LEU A 74 3.36 -9.82 -7.53
C LEU A 74 4.24 -8.63 -7.92
N GLN A 75 3.81 -7.85 -8.91
CA GLN A 75 4.55 -6.67 -9.36
C GLN A 75 4.62 -5.59 -8.26
N VAL A 76 3.52 -5.36 -7.54
CA VAL A 76 3.48 -4.46 -6.38
C VAL A 76 4.42 -4.94 -5.27
N LEU A 77 4.39 -6.24 -4.93
CA LEU A 77 5.26 -6.83 -3.90
C LEU A 77 6.74 -6.74 -4.29
N ARG A 78 7.10 -6.93 -5.57
CA ARG A 78 8.48 -6.74 -6.08
C ARG A 78 8.93 -5.28 -5.91
N GLY A 79 8.08 -4.32 -6.28
CA GLY A 79 8.34 -2.90 -6.07
C GLY A 79 8.55 -2.55 -4.60
N LEU A 80 7.67 -3.03 -3.72
CA LEU A 80 7.79 -2.80 -2.28
C LEU A 80 9.01 -3.48 -1.66
N GLN A 81 9.36 -4.70 -2.06
CA GLN A 81 10.59 -5.36 -1.61
C GLN A 81 11.81 -4.50 -1.94
N TYR A 82 11.86 -3.94 -3.14
CA TYR A 82 12.93 -3.02 -3.55
C TYR A 82 12.93 -1.74 -2.69
N LEU A 83 11.79 -1.08 -2.48
CA LEU A 83 11.68 0.12 -1.66
C LEU A 83 12.10 -0.14 -0.20
N HIS A 84 11.59 -1.22 0.39
CA HIS A 84 11.84 -1.60 1.78
C HIS A 84 13.32 -1.94 2.01
N ARG A 85 13.99 -2.60 1.04
CA ARG A 85 15.45 -2.83 1.07
C ARG A 85 16.27 -1.54 0.98
N ASN A 86 15.73 -0.50 0.34
CA ASN A 86 16.32 0.83 0.27
C ASN A 86 15.86 1.74 1.42
N PHE A 87 15.26 1.19 2.48
CA PHE A 87 14.79 1.91 3.68
C PHE A 87 13.72 2.98 3.39
N ILE A 88 12.92 2.78 2.35
CA ILE A 88 11.82 3.67 1.95
C ILE A 88 10.48 3.01 2.28
N ILE A 89 9.61 3.75 2.95
CA ILE A 89 8.21 3.36 3.20
C ILE A 89 7.33 4.24 2.31
N HIS A 90 6.38 3.62 1.60
CA HIS A 90 5.50 4.33 0.65
C HIS A 90 4.47 5.21 1.36
N ARG A 91 3.82 4.67 2.40
CA ARG A 91 2.85 5.35 3.30
C ARG A 91 1.48 5.70 2.73
N ASP A 92 1.35 5.82 1.41
CA ASP A 92 0.07 6.08 0.74
C ASP A 92 -0.19 5.11 -0.40
N LEU A 93 -0.02 3.81 -0.13
CA LEU A 93 -0.26 2.79 -1.13
C LEU A 93 -1.78 2.58 -1.30
N LYS A 94 -2.28 2.77 -2.52
CA LYS A 94 -3.68 2.63 -2.92
C LYS A 94 -3.78 2.36 -4.42
N VAL A 95 -4.92 1.88 -4.90
CA VAL A 95 -5.08 1.52 -6.33
C VAL A 95 -4.82 2.70 -7.28
N SER A 96 -5.17 3.93 -6.91
CA SER A 96 -4.88 5.13 -7.74
C SER A 96 -3.39 5.49 -7.82
N ASN A 97 -2.57 4.95 -6.92
CA ASN A 97 -1.11 5.15 -6.89
C ASN A 97 -0.36 3.98 -7.55
N LEU A 98 -1.10 3.05 -8.15
CA LEU A 98 -0.57 1.98 -8.97
C LEU A 98 -0.86 2.30 -10.44
N LEU A 99 0.19 2.64 -11.18
CA LEU A 99 0.11 2.94 -12.60
C LEU A 99 0.34 1.67 -13.42
N MET A 100 -0.27 1.60 -14.59
CA MET A 100 -0.13 0.50 -15.54
C MET A 100 0.39 1.00 -16.88
N THR A 101 1.38 0.31 -17.42
CA THR A 101 1.84 0.58 -18.78
C THR A 101 0.97 -0.15 -19.82
N ASP A 102 1.02 0.24 -21.10
CA ASP A 102 0.44 -0.48 -22.26
C ASP A 102 0.88 -1.96 -22.33
N LYS A 103 2.12 -2.23 -21.89
CA LYS A 103 2.69 -3.58 -21.75
C LYS A 103 2.25 -4.33 -20.48
N GLY A 104 1.29 -3.83 -19.72
CA GLY A 104 0.81 -4.48 -18.50
C GLY A 104 1.81 -4.49 -17.33
N CYS A 105 2.81 -3.60 -17.35
CA CYS A 105 3.74 -3.43 -16.24
C CYS A 105 3.13 -2.51 -15.18
N VAL A 106 3.05 -2.98 -13.94
CA VAL A 106 2.55 -2.18 -12.81
C VAL A 106 3.70 -1.45 -12.17
N LYS A 107 3.53 -0.13 -12.00
CA LYS A 107 4.50 0.78 -11.38
C LYS A 107 3.87 1.48 -10.18
N THR A 108 4.46 1.32 -9.01
CA THR A 108 4.09 2.10 -7.83
C THR A 108 4.57 3.54 -8.02
N ALA A 109 3.65 4.49 -7.82
CA ALA A 109 3.83 5.91 -8.02
C ALA A 109 3.34 6.72 -6.82
N ASP A 110 3.48 8.05 -6.91
CA ASP A 110 3.12 9.02 -5.87
C ASP A 110 3.87 8.82 -4.54
N PHE A 111 5.17 9.11 -4.61
CA PHE A 111 6.05 9.21 -3.44
C PHE A 111 5.94 10.57 -2.73
N GLY A 112 4.88 11.37 -2.96
CA GLY A 112 4.70 12.68 -2.34
C GLY A 112 4.65 12.64 -0.80
N LEU A 113 4.51 11.44 -0.24
CA LEU A 113 4.50 11.12 1.19
C LEU A 113 5.63 10.18 1.63
N ALA A 114 6.46 9.70 0.69
CA ALA A 114 7.45 8.68 0.96
C ALA A 114 8.65 9.25 1.72
N ARG A 115 9.13 8.48 2.71
CA ARG A 115 10.14 8.95 3.65
C ARG A 115 11.12 7.86 4.04
N ALA A 116 12.38 8.25 4.20
CA ALA A 116 13.42 7.39 4.76
C ALA A 116 13.11 7.01 6.22
N TYR A 117 13.50 5.81 6.61
CA TYR A 117 13.34 5.27 7.98
C TYR A 117 13.93 6.24 9.04
N GLY A 118 13.22 6.42 10.17
CA GLY A 118 13.73 7.16 11.34
C GLY A 118 13.51 8.68 11.39
N VAL A 119 12.80 9.29 10.44
CA VAL A 119 12.47 10.74 10.48
C VAL A 119 11.12 10.99 11.17
N PRO A 120 11.03 11.86 12.19
CA PRO A 120 9.78 12.17 12.89
C PRO A 120 8.69 12.71 11.95
N VAL A 121 7.44 12.28 12.19
CA VAL A 121 6.26 12.74 11.46
C VAL A 121 5.98 14.20 11.84
N LYS A 122 5.88 15.09 10.85
CA LYS A 122 5.16 16.36 11.05
C LYS A 122 3.67 16.07 10.86
N PRO A 123 2.77 16.58 11.72
CA PRO A 123 1.34 16.46 11.49
C PRO A 123 1.01 17.08 10.14
N MET A 124 0.34 16.31 9.29
CA MET A 124 -0.03 16.74 7.95
C MET A 124 -1.45 17.31 7.97
N THR A 125 -1.71 18.34 7.16
CA THR A 125 -3.03 18.96 7.03
C THR A 125 -4.03 17.95 6.46
N PRO A 126 -5.25 17.84 7.03
CA PRO A 126 -6.26 16.90 6.58
C PRO A 126 -6.91 17.39 5.29
N LYS A 127 -6.28 17.14 4.14
CA LYS A 127 -6.98 17.08 2.85
C LYS A 127 -7.32 15.62 2.61
N VAL A 128 -8.61 15.30 2.72
CA VAL A 128 -9.30 14.04 2.34
C VAL A 128 -8.34 12.89 2.01
N VAL A 129 -7.72 12.30 3.04
CA VAL A 129 -6.84 11.14 2.86
C VAL A 129 -7.71 9.90 2.83
N THR A 130 -7.61 9.11 1.76
CA THR A 130 -8.34 7.84 1.63
C THR A 130 -7.97 6.91 2.79
N LEU A 131 -8.90 6.67 3.71
CA LEU A 131 -8.70 5.84 4.91
C LEU A 131 -8.64 4.34 4.60
N TRP A 132 -9.09 3.94 3.41
CA TRP A 132 -9.45 2.55 3.09
C TRP A 132 -8.27 1.58 3.16
N TYR A 133 -7.05 2.09 2.99
CA TYR A 133 -5.80 1.32 3.02
C TYR A 133 -4.99 1.55 4.30
N ARG A 134 -5.50 2.36 5.25
CA ARG A 134 -4.76 2.73 6.45
C ARG A 134 -4.72 1.58 7.44
N ALA A 135 -3.52 1.26 7.91
CA ALA A 135 -3.28 0.20 8.89
C ALA A 135 -3.83 0.55 10.29
N PRO A 136 -4.26 -0.43 11.09
CA PRO A 136 -4.87 -0.19 12.40
C PRO A 136 -3.92 0.51 13.38
N GLU A 137 -2.60 0.26 13.32
CA GLU A 137 -1.62 0.95 14.16
C GLU A 137 -1.54 2.45 13.92
N LEU A 138 -1.79 2.92 12.70
CA LEU A 138 -1.84 4.34 12.39
C LEU A 138 -3.13 4.97 12.91
N LEU A 139 -4.26 4.29 12.73
CA LEU A 139 -5.57 4.72 13.24
C LEU A 139 -5.59 4.77 14.78
N LEU A 140 -4.84 3.90 15.44
CA LEU A 140 -4.72 3.85 16.90
C LEU A 140 -3.61 4.75 17.47
N GLY A 141 -2.99 5.59 16.62
CA GLY A 141 -2.11 6.68 17.04
C GLY A 141 -0.65 6.29 17.27
N THR A 142 -0.18 5.17 16.71
CA THR A 142 1.23 4.80 16.81
C THR A 142 2.10 5.82 16.07
N THR A 143 3.14 6.31 16.72
CA THR A 143 4.10 7.27 16.13
C THR A 143 5.17 6.58 15.29
N THR A 144 5.44 5.30 15.56
CA THR A 144 6.39 4.47 14.81
C THR A 144 5.73 3.94 13.53
N GLN A 145 6.25 4.38 12.39
CA GLN A 145 5.85 3.89 11.08
C GLN A 145 6.89 2.91 10.57
N THR A 146 6.46 1.70 10.20
CA THR A 146 7.33 0.66 9.65
C THR A 146 6.82 0.23 8.29
N THR A 147 7.57 -0.63 7.60
CA THR A 147 7.17 -1.22 6.32
C THR A 147 5.85 -2.01 6.40
N SER A 148 5.43 -2.43 7.61
CA SER A 148 4.16 -3.10 7.88
C SER A 148 2.93 -2.35 7.36
N ILE A 149 2.96 -1.02 7.33
CA ILE A 149 1.80 -0.22 6.91
C ILE A 149 1.55 -0.37 5.41
N ASP A 150 2.61 -0.46 4.61
CA ASP A 150 2.51 -0.73 3.17
C ASP A 150 1.99 -2.15 2.96
N MET A 151 2.41 -3.11 3.78
CA MET A 151 1.95 -4.50 3.70
C MET A 151 0.47 -4.64 4.03
N TRP A 152 -0.05 -3.87 4.98
CA TRP A 152 -1.50 -3.81 5.23
C TRP A 152 -2.24 -3.27 4.01
N ALA A 153 -1.74 -2.19 3.41
CA ALA A 153 -2.32 -1.61 2.20
C ALA A 153 -2.31 -2.60 1.02
N VAL A 154 -1.26 -3.42 0.86
CA VAL A 154 -1.25 -4.53 -0.11
C VAL A 154 -2.37 -5.54 0.17
N GLY A 155 -2.63 -5.87 1.44
CA GLY A 155 -3.77 -6.69 1.82
C GLY A 155 -5.10 -6.12 1.34
N CYS A 156 -5.32 -4.82 1.57
CA CYS A 156 -6.50 -4.11 1.09
C CYS A 156 -6.59 -4.13 -0.45
N ILE A 157 -5.49 -3.87 -1.16
CA ILE A 157 -5.43 -3.87 -2.64
C ILE A 157 -5.72 -5.25 -3.20
N LEU A 158 -5.08 -6.31 -2.68
CA LEU A 158 -5.34 -7.69 -3.11
C LEU A 158 -6.82 -8.04 -2.93
N ALA A 159 -7.37 -7.76 -1.76
CA ALA A 159 -8.75 -8.04 -1.43
C ALA A 159 -9.75 -7.24 -2.28
N GLU A 160 -9.45 -5.97 -2.57
CA GLU A 160 -10.25 -5.10 -3.44
C GLU A 160 -10.23 -5.57 -4.89
N LEU A 161 -9.05 -5.95 -5.41
CA LEU A 161 -8.93 -6.51 -6.75
C LEU A 161 -9.68 -7.84 -6.89
N LEU A 162 -9.69 -8.68 -5.86
CA LEU A 162 -10.45 -9.95 -5.83
C LEU A 162 -11.97 -9.73 -5.67
N ALA A 163 -12.38 -8.71 -4.92
CA ALA A 163 -13.80 -8.42 -4.66
C ALA A 163 -14.42 -7.45 -5.68
N HIS A 164 -13.59 -6.80 -6.50
CA HIS A 164 -13.96 -5.74 -7.45
C HIS A 164 -14.66 -4.54 -6.81
N ARG A 165 -14.39 -4.33 -5.51
CA ARG A 165 -14.90 -3.20 -4.73
C ARG A 165 -14.00 -2.95 -3.53
N PRO A 166 -13.95 -1.71 -3.01
CA PRO A 166 -13.16 -1.39 -1.83
C PRO A 166 -13.46 -2.33 -0.65
N LEU A 167 -12.40 -2.86 -0.01
CA LEU A 167 -12.57 -3.81 1.09
C LEU A 167 -13.12 -3.12 2.35
N LEU A 168 -12.56 -1.97 2.71
CA LEU A 168 -12.82 -1.24 3.94
C LEU A 168 -13.10 0.24 3.62
N PRO A 169 -14.27 0.60 3.03
CA PRO A 169 -14.59 1.96 2.63
C PRO A 169 -15.01 2.86 3.79
N GLY A 170 -14.16 3.04 4.80
CA GLY A 170 -14.45 3.88 5.96
C GLY A 170 -14.54 5.36 5.61
N THR A 171 -15.52 6.04 6.20
CA THR A 171 -15.80 7.48 6.02
C THR A 171 -15.24 8.34 7.16
N SER A 172 -14.82 7.71 8.26
CA SER A 172 -14.15 8.31 9.40
C SER A 172 -13.17 7.30 10.00
N GLU A 173 -12.21 7.73 10.83
CA GLU A 173 -11.26 6.81 11.46
C GLU A 173 -11.96 5.79 12.37
N ILE A 174 -13.02 6.20 13.06
CA ILE A 174 -13.87 5.33 13.88
C ILE A 174 -14.57 4.29 13.01
N HIS A 175 -15.18 4.72 11.89
CA HIS A 175 -15.83 3.81 10.96
C HIS A 175 -14.82 2.84 10.32
N GLN A 176 -13.62 3.31 9.97
CA GLN A 176 -12.55 2.47 9.44
C GLN A 176 -12.15 1.37 10.44
N ILE A 177 -11.94 1.72 11.71
CA ILE A 177 -11.66 0.75 12.78
C ILE A 177 -12.80 -0.25 12.94
N ASP A 178 -14.06 0.21 12.92
CA ASP A 178 -15.21 -0.68 13.02
C ASP A 178 -15.25 -1.69 11.88
N LEU A 179 -15.03 -1.27 10.62
CA LEU A 179 -14.94 -2.17 9.47
C LEU A 179 -13.79 -3.19 9.61
N ILE A 180 -12.64 -2.77 10.13
CA ILE A 180 -11.50 -3.65 10.39
C ILE A 180 -11.89 -4.72 11.42
N VAL A 181 -12.50 -4.32 12.54
CA VAL A 181 -12.95 -5.24 13.58
C VAL A 181 -14.05 -6.17 13.07
N GLN A 182 -14.98 -5.68 12.26
CA GLN A 182 -16.00 -6.51 11.60
C GLN A 182 -15.39 -7.59 10.72
N LEU A 183 -14.31 -7.28 10.00
CA LEU A 183 -13.66 -8.21 9.08
C LEU A 183 -12.77 -9.22 9.80
N LEU A 184 -11.93 -8.78 10.75
CA LEU A 184 -10.85 -9.60 11.32
C LEU A 184 -11.13 -10.11 12.74
N GLY A 185 -12.13 -9.55 13.40
CA GLY A 185 -12.40 -9.77 14.82
C GLY A 185 -11.76 -8.69 15.71
N THR A 186 -12.20 -8.60 16.96
CA THR A 186 -11.71 -7.61 17.92
C THR A 186 -10.27 -7.95 18.34
N PRO A 187 -9.30 -7.04 18.20
CA PRO A 187 -7.95 -7.26 18.70
C PRO A 187 -7.95 -7.41 20.23
N SER A 188 -6.98 -8.18 20.73
CA SER A 188 -6.73 -8.39 22.15
C SER A 188 -5.23 -8.45 22.39
N GLU A 189 -4.79 -8.40 23.66
CA GLU A 189 -3.36 -8.55 24.01
C GLU A 189 -2.73 -9.86 23.50
N ASN A 190 -3.52 -10.92 23.35
CA ASN A 190 -3.05 -12.19 22.80
C ASN A 190 -2.76 -12.09 21.30
N ILE A 191 -3.57 -11.31 20.57
CA ILE A 191 -3.46 -11.13 19.11
C ILE A 191 -2.39 -10.07 18.81
N TRP A 192 -2.39 -8.97 19.57
CA TRP A 192 -1.49 -7.84 19.43
C TRP A 192 -0.95 -7.42 20.81
N PRO A 193 0.20 -7.96 21.22
CA PRO A 193 0.84 -7.60 22.48
C PRO A 193 1.16 -6.10 22.54
N GLY A 194 0.65 -5.41 23.56
CA GLY A 194 0.77 -3.97 23.72
C GLY A 194 -0.37 -3.15 23.11
N PHE A 195 -1.42 -3.78 22.59
CA PHE A 195 -2.61 -3.13 22.05
C PHE A 195 -3.25 -2.14 23.04
N SER A 196 -3.35 -2.50 24.32
CA SER A 196 -3.91 -1.67 25.39
C SER A 196 -3.11 -0.40 25.66
N LYS A 197 -1.86 -0.34 25.19
CA LYS A 197 -0.94 0.78 25.40
C LYS A 197 -0.95 1.76 24.23
N LEU A 198 -1.73 1.51 23.19
CA LEU A 198 -1.79 2.38 22.01
C LEU A 198 -2.47 3.72 22.36
N PRO A 199 -1.95 4.87 21.89
CA PRO A 199 -2.38 6.18 22.38
C PRO A 199 -3.88 6.47 22.25
N LEU A 200 -4.51 5.98 21.18
CA LEU A 200 -5.91 6.29 20.88
C LEU A 200 -6.87 5.13 21.21
N VAL A 201 -6.38 3.98 21.69
CA VAL A 201 -7.25 2.79 21.90
C VAL A 201 -8.42 3.07 22.85
N GLY A 202 -8.19 3.86 23.90
CA GLY A 202 -9.22 4.23 24.87
C GLY A 202 -10.28 5.20 24.33
N GLN A 203 -10.06 5.78 23.15
CA GLN A 203 -11.03 6.66 22.49
C GLN A 203 -12.05 5.89 21.64
N TYR A 204 -11.79 4.60 21.37
CA TYR A 204 -12.66 3.77 20.55
C TYR A 204 -13.42 2.75 21.41
N SER A 205 -14.76 2.80 21.34
CA SER A 205 -15.61 1.73 21.85
C SER A 205 -15.69 0.60 20.82
N LEU A 206 -14.76 -0.34 20.90
CA LEU A 206 -14.74 -1.47 19.97
C LEU A 206 -15.90 -2.44 20.22
N ARG A 207 -16.61 -2.79 19.16
CA ARG A 207 -17.57 -3.90 19.19
C ARG A 207 -16.88 -5.21 19.55
N LYS A 208 -17.61 -6.11 20.19
CA LYS A 208 -17.17 -7.50 20.41
C LYS A 208 -17.48 -8.33 19.17
N GLN A 209 -16.44 -8.68 18.42
CA GLN A 209 -16.49 -9.52 17.23
C GLN A 209 -15.47 -10.66 17.42
N PRO A 210 -15.86 -11.86 17.85
CA PRO A 210 -14.89 -12.90 18.22
C PRO A 210 -14.31 -13.66 17.01
N TYR A 211 -14.89 -13.50 15.81
CA TYR A 211 -14.56 -14.31 14.63
C TYR A 211 -13.90 -13.49 13.52
N ASN A 212 -12.97 -14.13 12.82
CA ASN A 212 -12.39 -13.62 11.58
C ASN A 212 -13.28 -14.01 10.38
N ASN A 213 -13.71 -13.03 9.60
CA ASN A 213 -14.65 -13.18 8.50
C ASN A 213 -14.00 -13.23 7.11
N LEU A 214 -12.67 -13.31 6.99
CA LEU A 214 -12.00 -13.38 5.68
C LEU A 214 -12.48 -14.56 4.84
N LYS A 215 -12.60 -15.75 5.41
CA LYS A 215 -13.13 -16.94 4.71
C LYS A 215 -14.59 -16.77 4.28
N HIS A 216 -15.41 -16.11 5.10
CA HIS A 216 -16.79 -15.79 4.76
C HIS A 216 -16.89 -14.73 3.65
N LYS A 217 -15.96 -13.77 3.62
CA LYS A 217 -15.88 -12.71 2.61
C LYS A 217 -15.39 -13.24 1.26
N PHE A 218 -14.46 -14.20 1.28
CA PHE A 218 -13.82 -14.80 0.11
C PHE A 218 -13.99 -16.34 0.10
N PRO A 219 -15.23 -16.86 0.02
CA PRO A 219 -15.49 -18.31 0.12
C PRO A 219 -14.94 -19.11 -1.07
N TRP A 220 -14.72 -18.45 -2.22
CA TRP A 220 -14.14 -19.07 -3.42
C TRP A 220 -12.61 -19.07 -3.44
N LEU A 221 -11.97 -18.28 -2.56
CA LEU A 221 -10.52 -18.14 -2.56
C LEU A 221 -9.88 -19.40 -1.98
N SER A 222 -8.78 -19.84 -2.60
CA SER A 222 -8.03 -20.99 -2.12
C SER A 222 -7.52 -20.79 -0.69
N GLU A 223 -7.20 -21.90 -0.02
CA GLU A 223 -6.58 -21.85 1.31
C GLU A 223 -5.22 -21.11 1.28
N ALA A 224 -4.49 -21.14 0.16
CA ALA A 224 -3.26 -20.37 0.01
C ALA A 224 -3.51 -18.86 -0.09
N GLY A 225 -4.54 -18.45 -0.83
CA GLY A 225 -4.93 -17.05 -0.93
C GLY A 225 -5.44 -16.50 0.41
N LEU A 226 -6.25 -17.28 1.13
CA LEU A 226 -6.70 -16.94 2.47
C LEU A 226 -5.52 -16.81 3.44
N ARG A 227 -4.55 -17.75 3.41
CA ARG A 227 -3.32 -17.64 4.21
C ARG A 227 -2.55 -16.36 3.92
N LEU A 228 -2.40 -15.99 2.65
CA LEU A 228 -1.73 -14.74 2.27
C LEU A 228 -2.46 -13.51 2.85
N LEU A 229 -3.79 -13.46 2.74
CA LEU A 229 -4.59 -12.38 3.35
C LEU A 229 -4.42 -12.34 4.87
N HIS A 230 -4.43 -13.49 5.55
CA HIS A 230 -4.20 -13.55 6.99
C HIS A 230 -2.82 -12.98 7.39
N PHE A 231 -1.78 -13.28 6.62
CA PHE A 231 -0.44 -12.75 6.88
C PHE A 231 -0.31 -11.25 6.63
N LEU A 232 -1.01 -10.72 5.61
CA LEU A 232 -1.06 -9.28 5.31
C LEU A 232 -1.89 -8.51 6.35
N PHE A 233 -2.92 -9.13 6.92
CA PHE A 233 -3.83 -8.54 7.90
C PHE A 233 -3.53 -8.89 9.37
N MET A 234 -2.31 -9.34 9.67
CA MET A 234 -1.89 -9.47 11.07
C MET A 234 -1.97 -8.11 11.78
N TYR A 235 -2.71 -8.07 12.91
CA TYR A 235 -2.86 -6.86 13.73
C TYR A 235 -1.51 -6.38 14.25
N ASP A 236 -0.73 -7.27 14.86
CA ASP A 236 0.61 -6.95 15.35
C ASP A 236 1.53 -6.63 14.17
N PRO A 237 1.98 -5.37 14.01
CA PRO A 237 2.83 -4.97 12.90
C PRO A 237 4.15 -5.74 12.83
N LYS A 238 4.64 -6.26 13.97
CA LYS A 238 5.88 -7.04 14.06
C LYS A 238 5.74 -8.46 13.52
N LYS A 239 4.51 -8.99 13.47
CA LYS A 239 4.20 -10.34 12.96
C LYS A 239 3.62 -10.30 11.55
N ARG A 240 3.35 -9.11 11.00
CA ARG A 240 2.83 -8.93 9.65
C ARG A 240 3.90 -9.29 8.63
N ALA A 241 3.53 -10.07 7.62
CA ALA A 241 4.47 -10.55 6.62
C ALA A 241 5.13 -9.40 5.84
N THR A 242 6.41 -9.57 5.53
CA THR A 242 7.15 -8.63 4.68
C THR A 242 6.86 -8.88 3.21
N ALA A 243 7.24 -7.94 2.34
CA ALA A 243 7.14 -8.13 0.89
C ALA A 243 7.90 -9.37 0.41
N GLY A 244 9.04 -9.69 1.02
CA GLY A 244 9.80 -10.91 0.72
C GLY A 244 9.06 -12.19 1.09
N ASP A 245 8.49 -12.25 2.28
CA ASP A 245 7.72 -13.42 2.73
C ASP A 245 6.50 -13.66 1.82
N CYS A 246 5.81 -12.59 1.44
CA CYS A 246 4.66 -12.67 0.55
C CYS A 246 5.01 -13.18 -0.85
N LEU A 247 6.17 -12.78 -1.41
CA LEU A 247 6.62 -13.24 -2.73
C LEU A 247 6.81 -14.77 -2.77
N GLU A 248 7.14 -15.40 -1.65
CA GLU A 248 7.31 -16.86 -1.55
C GLU A 248 6.01 -17.64 -1.33
N SER A 249 4.88 -16.94 -1.17
CA SER A 249 3.57 -17.54 -0.90
C SER A 249 3.18 -18.57 -1.96
N SER A 250 2.65 -19.71 -1.49
CA SER A 250 2.11 -20.76 -2.36
C SER A 250 0.97 -20.27 -3.25
N TYR A 251 0.27 -19.19 -2.86
CA TYR A 251 -0.81 -18.58 -3.64
C TYR A 251 -0.38 -18.16 -5.05
N PHE A 252 0.88 -17.72 -5.19
CA PHE A 252 1.43 -17.31 -6.49
C PHE A 252 1.98 -18.48 -7.31
N LYS A 253 2.07 -19.67 -6.72
CA LYS A 253 2.62 -20.90 -7.32
C LYS A 253 1.51 -21.89 -7.74
N GLU A 254 0.31 -21.74 -7.20
CA GLU A 254 -0.86 -22.59 -7.53
C GLU A 254 -1.71 -22.04 -8.67
N LYS A 255 -2.59 -22.90 -9.22
CA LYS A 255 -3.58 -22.50 -10.24
C LYS A 255 -4.67 -21.59 -9.63
N PRO A 256 -5.21 -20.62 -10.40
CA PRO A 256 -4.75 -20.24 -11.73
C PRO A 256 -3.38 -19.58 -11.66
N LEU A 257 -2.49 -19.96 -12.58
CA LEU A 257 -1.15 -19.37 -12.66
C LEU A 257 -1.27 -17.91 -13.12
N ARG A 258 -0.29 -17.09 -12.74
CA ARG A 258 -0.23 -15.67 -13.13
C ARG A 258 -0.39 -15.52 -14.66
N LEU A 259 -1.34 -14.69 -15.08
CA LEU A 259 -1.52 -14.35 -16.49
C LEU A 259 -1.00 -12.93 -16.75
N PRO A 260 -0.18 -12.74 -17.80
CA PRO A 260 0.13 -11.41 -18.34
C PRO A 260 -1.15 -10.59 -18.59
N ILE A 261 -1.10 -9.29 -18.30
CA ILE A 261 -2.28 -8.41 -18.39
C ILE A 261 -2.53 -8.00 -19.85
N SER A 262 -1.47 -7.65 -20.59
CA SER A 262 -1.42 -7.75 -22.04
C SER A 262 -0.67 -9.04 -22.40
N GLY A 263 -0.87 -9.60 -23.60
CA GLY A 263 -0.26 -10.89 -24.01
C GLY A 263 1.27 -11.02 -23.85
N VAL A 264 1.97 -9.94 -23.45
CA VAL A 264 3.39 -9.88 -23.08
C VAL A 264 3.55 -9.02 -21.82
N CYS A 265 3.67 -9.63 -20.64
CA CYS A 265 4.01 -8.90 -19.40
C CYS A 265 5.52 -8.99 -19.17
N GLU A 266 6.27 -7.95 -19.51
CA GLU A 266 7.72 -7.88 -19.27
C GLU A 266 8.04 -7.85 -17.76
N GLY A 267 7.19 -7.23 -16.94
CA GLY A 267 7.32 -7.19 -15.47
C GLY A 267 7.12 -8.53 -14.75
N CYS A 268 6.66 -9.56 -15.48
CA CYS A 268 6.43 -10.91 -14.97
C CYS A 268 7.64 -11.84 -15.17
N ARG A 269 8.62 -11.44 -15.99
CA ARG A 269 9.86 -12.19 -16.18
C ARG A 269 10.63 -12.22 -14.86
N GLU A 270 11.18 -13.37 -14.50
CA GLU A 270 12.09 -13.46 -13.34
C GLU A 270 13.37 -12.70 -13.70
N PRO A 271 13.95 -11.91 -12.78
CA PRO A 271 15.27 -11.37 -13.01
C PRO A 271 16.24 -12.55 -13.14
N GLY A 272 16.90 -12.65 -14.29
CA GLY A 272 18.01 -13.57 -14.50
C GLY A 272 19.25 -13.17 -13.73
#